data_AF-A0A3D5FM65-F1
#
_entry.id   AF-A0A3D5FM65-F1
#
_cell.length_a   1.000
_cell.length_b   1.000
_cell.length_c   1.000
_cell.angle_alpha   90.00
_cell.angle_beta   90.00
_cell.angle_gamma   90.00
#
_symmetry.space_group_name_H-M   'P 1'
#
loop_
_entity.id
_entity.type
_entity.pdbx_description
1 polymer ?
#
loop_
_entity_poly.entity_id
_entity_poly.type
_entity_poly.pdbx_seq_one_letter_code
_entity_poly.pdbx_strand_id
1 'polypeptide(L)'
;MAIHHIVFLIHPCCYEPIDADTIRREGYQLYLDREEQVKARWLAEVAERDAHTLYVQLGGPRYLAEAAAAALGEDRALFLTFPFPESADLHVYYGGLVAEIRTHLKSHDLEIDVEEVTSELWGESFEGCVPGYGGAFAQYLGLKIAPTMRYEMTVYDSRFLFQSRNLEVLSIPNSDVEAWLFECYDGTSAATFQPRHTAQWLDERLVCLRLHDRKHQLTDKLGHTVWPPEPWSKGKPELEHDVTVAMKEWVSRWVRGIGTDLGSFRDVIATARVE
;
A
#
# COMPACT_ATOMS: atom_id res chain seq x y z
N MET A 1 4.49 -2.33 -29.84
CA MET A 1 5.16 -1.13 -29.26
C MET A 1 5.52 -1.41 -27.80
N ALA A 2 6.68 -0.94 -27.32
CA ALA A 2 7.16 -1.28 -25.97
C ALA A 2 6.56 -0.36 -24.89
N ILE A 3 6.15 -0.97 -23.77
CA ILE A 3 5.76 -0.32 -22.52
C ILE A 3 6.96 -0.40 -21.57
N HIS A 4 7.44 0.74 -21.09
CA HIS A 4 8.58 0.83 -20.17
C HIS A 4 8.17 1.18 -18.73
N HIS A 5 6.93 1.62 -18.55
CA HIS A 5 6.40 2.02 -17.26
C HIS A 5 4.94 1.59 -17.09
N ILE A 6 4.57 1.14 -15.89
CA ILE A 6 3.19 0.80 -15.54
C ILE A 6 2.74 1.60 -14.32
N VAL A 7 1.60 2.26 -14.44
CA VAL A 7 0.89 2.87 -13.31
C VAL A 7 -0.23 1.95 -12.88
N PHE A 8 -0.18 1.47 -11.63
CA PHE A 8 -1.28 0.74 -11.03
C PHE A 8 -2.08 1.66 -10.11
N LEU A 9 -3.33 1.98 -10.49
CA LEU A 9 -4.26 2.71 -9.63
C LEU A 9 -5.26 1.74 -8.99
N ILE A 10 -5.16 1.57 -7.67
CA ILE A 10 -5.91 0.56 -6.93
C ILE A 10 -7.05 1.20 -6.12
N HIS A 11 -8.28 0.77 -6.39
CA HIS A 11 -9.50 1.20 -5.70
C HIS A 11 -9.59 2.72 -5.49
N PRO A 12 -9.45 3.54 -6.55
CA PRO A 12 -9.54 4.98 -6.38
C PRO A 12 -10.95 5.41 -5.98
N CYS A 13 -11.03 6.49 -5.23
CA CYS A 13 -12.26 7.20 -4.90
C CYS A 13 -13.30 6.37 -4.12
N CYS A 14 -12.94 5.66 -3.05
CA CYS A 14 -13.93 4.90 -2.28
C CYS A 14 -14.81 5.80 -1.39
N TYR A 15 -14.38 7.03 -1.07
CA TYR A 15 -15.15 7.96 -0.25
C TYR A 15 -16.08 8.87 -1.06
N GLU A 16 -15.73 9.23 -2.30
CA GLU A 16 -16.56 10.04 -3.21
C GLU A 16 -18.03 9.59 -3.33
N PRO A 17 -18.37 8.29 -3.41
CA PRO A 17 -19.76 7.84 -3.52
C PRO A 17 -20.57 7.91 -2.22
N ILE A 18 -19.92 8.16 -1.06
CA ILE A 18 -20.56 8.13 0.25
C ILE A 18 -21.29 9.46 0.49
N ASP A 19 -22.52 9.39 1.00
CA ASP A 19 -23.32 10.58 1.28
C ASP A 19 -22.75 11.43 2.43
N ALA A 20 -23.01 12.73 2.39
CA ALA A 20 -22.44 13.70 3.34
C ALA A 20 -22.85 13.45 4.81
N ASP A 21 -24.04 12.88 5.06
CA ASP A 21 -24.48 12.57 6.42
C ASP A 21 -23.70 11.38 6.98
N THR A 22 -23.45 10.35 6.16
CA THR A 22 -22.59 9.22 6.51
C THR A 22 -21.14 9.66 6.70
N ILE A 23 -20.57 10.47 5.79
CA ILE A 23 -19.20 11.02 5.95
C ILE A 23 -19.05 11.73 7.30
N ARG A 24 -20.03 12.56 7.67
CA ARG A 24 -20.02 13.29 8.95
C ARG A 24 -20.16 12.36 10.15
N ARG A 25 -21.11 11.42 10.10
CA ARG A 25 -21.42 10.49 11.20
C ARG A 25 -20.24 9.59 11.53
N GLU A 26 -19.58 9.04 10.50
CA GLU A 26 -18.46 8.10 10.67
C GLU A 26 -17.10 8.82 10.82
N GLY A 27 -17.06 10.13 10.57
CA GLY A 27 -15.84 10.93 10.63
C GLY A 27 -14.87 10.59 9.51
N TYR A 28 -15.37 10.45 8.29
CA TYR A 28 -14.59 10.15 7.08
C TYR A 28 -14.12 11.39 6.32
N GLN A 29 -14.45 12.58 6.80
CA GLN A 29 -14.08 13.84 6.14
C GLN A 29 -12.57 13.92 5.86
N LEU A 30 -11.75 13.47 6.81
CA LEU A 30 -10.30 13.37 6.66
C LEU A 30 -9.88 12.59 5.39
N TYR A 31 -10.51 11.44 5.16
CA TYR A 31 -10.13 10.57 4.04
C TYR A 31 -10.67 11.10 2.72
N LEU A 32 -11.87 11.66 2.72
CA LEU A 32 -12.42 12.37 1.56
C LEU A 32 -11.54 13.55 1.15
N ASP A 33 -11.11 14.38 2.10
CA ASP A 33 -10.21 15.52 1.84
C ASP A 33 -8.88 15.04 1.24
N ARG A 34 -8.33 13.93 1.75
CA ARG A 34 -7.10 13.33 1.22
C ARG A 34 -7.32 12.76 -0.19
N GLU A 35 -8.43 12.06 -0.41
CA GLU A 35 -8.82 11.50 -1.70
C GLU A 35 -8.97 12.59 -2.77
N GLU A 36 -9.65 13.70 -2.46
CA GLU A 36 -9.79 14.82 -3.40
C GLU A 36 -8.43 15.41 -3.81
N GLN A 37 -7.53 15.60 -2.85
CA GLN A 37 -6.17 16.08 -3.11
C GLN A 37 -5.39 15.12 -4.01
N VAL A 38 -5.48 13.83 -3.73
CA VAL A 38 -4.72 12.79 -4.44
C VAL A 38 -5.31 12.53 -5.83
N LYS A 39 -6.64 12.56 -5.98
CA LYS A 39 -7.32 12.46 -7.28
C LYS A 39 -6.86 13.53 -8.27
N ALA A 40 -6.75 14.78 -7.81
CA ALA A 40 -6.22 15.86 -8.64
C ALA A 40 -4.79 15.58 -9.11
N ARG A 41 -3.96 14.97 -8.25
CA ARG A 41 -2.58 14.57 -8.60
C ARG A 41 -2.55 13.41 -9.58
N TRP A 42 -3.38 12.39 -9.42
CA TRP A 42 -3.47 11.28 -10.38
C TRP A 42 -3.77 11.78 -11.78
N LEU A 43 -4.76 12.67 -11.93
CA LEU A 43 -5.13 13.25 -13.21
C LEU A 43 -4.00 14.11 -13.81
N ALA A 44 -3.33 14.92 -12.99
CA ALA A 44 -2.22 15.74 -13.43
C ALA A 44 -1.02 14.90 -13.89
N GLU A 45 -0.63 13.90 -13.10
CA GLU A 45 0.51 13.04 -13.42
C GLU A 45 0.24 12.23 -14.70
N VAL A 46 -0.94 11.65 -14.86
CA VAL A 46 -1.31 10.91 -16.08
C VAL A 46 -1.27 11.78 -17.32
N ALA A 47 -1.67 13.06 -17.23
CA ALA A 47 -1.62 13.98 -18.35
C ALA A 47 -0.17 14.31 -18.81
N GLU A 48 0.83 14.11 -17.95
CA GLU A 48 2.25 14.35 -18.23
C GLU A 48 3.02 13.06 -18.61
N ARG A 49 2.39 11.88 -18.50
CA ARG A 49 3.01 10.59 -18.84
C ARG A 49 3.22 10.45 -20.35
N ASP A 50 4.27 9.72 -20.72
CA ASP A 50 4.60 9.46 -22.11
C ASP A 50 3.82 8.27 -22.71
N ALA A 51 3.92 8.11 -24.02
CA ALA A 51 3.31 7.02 -24.78
C ALA A 51 3.96 5.64 -24.55
N HIS A 52 4.91 5.50 -23.62
CA HIS A 52 5.47 4.21 -23.19
C HIS A 52 4.93 3.78 -21.82
N THR A 53 3.92 4.48 -21.31
CA THR A 53 3.24 4.17 -20.06
C THR A 53 1.96 3.36 -20.30
N LEU A 54 1.77 2.29 -19.53
CA LEU A 54 0.49 1.60 -19.38
C LEU A 54 -0.17 2.01 -18.07
N TYR A 55 -1.39 2.52 -18.13
CA TYR A 55 -2.22 2.79 -16.98
C TYR A 55 -3.18 1.63 -16.73
N VAL A 56 -3.17 1.07 -15.52
CA VAL A 56 -4.02 -0.04 -15.10
C VAL A 56 -4.81 0.36 -13.86
N GLN A 57 -6.12 0.42 -13.97
CA GLN A 57 -7.02 0.73 -12.86
C GLN A 57 -7.78 -0.50 -12.39
N LEU A 58 -7.77 -0.74 -11.08
CA LEU A 58 -8.58 -1.75 -10.42
C LEU A 58 -9.70 -1.08 -9.61
N GLY A 59 -10.95 -1.23 -10.03
CA GLY A 59 -12.11 -0.69 -9.32
C GLY A 59 -12.23 0.85 -9.38
N GLY A 60 -13.09 1.41 -8.53
CA GLY A 60 -13.37 2.84 -8.49
C GLY A 60 -14.14 3.38 -9.71
N PRO A 61 -14.22 4.71 -9.87
CA PRO A 61 -15.01 5.32 -10.94
C PRO A 61 -14.34 5.20 -12.31
N ARG A 62 -15.14 4.91 -13.35
CA ARG A 62 -14.65 4.72 -14.73
C ARG A 62 -14.05 5.99 -15.35
N TYR A 63 -14.47 7.17 -14.91
CA TYR A 63 -14.01 8.43 -15.50
C TYR A 63 -12.49 8.63 -15.38
N LEU A 64 -11.83 8.00 -14.40
CA LEU A 64 -10.36 8.06 -14.25
C LEU A 64 -9.65 7.27 -15.34
N ALA A 65 -10.13 6.06 -15.66
CA ALA A 65 -9.62 5.27 -16.77
C ALA A 65 -9.92 5.93 -18.13
N GLU A 66 -11.09 6.57 -18.27
CA GLU A 66 -11.44 7.34 -19.46
C GLU A 66 -10.53 8.57 -19.65
N ALA A 67 -10.20 9.27 -18.56
CA ALA A 67 -9.22 10.36 -18.59
C ALA A 67 -7.82 9.87 -18.99
N ALA A 68 -7.39 8.71 -18.46
CA ALA A 68 -6.14 8.09 -18.85
C ALA A 68 -6.13 7.67 -20.32
N ALA A 69 -7.24 7.11 -20.82
CA ALA A 69 -7.40 6.76 -22.24
C ALA A 69 -7.32 8.00 -23.14
N ALA A 70 -7.90 9.13 -22.72
CA ALA A 70 -7.81 10.38 -23.47
C ALA A 70 -6.39 10.96 -23.51
N ALA A 71 -5.60 10.78 -22.44
CA ALA A 71 -4.22 11.28 -22.35
C ALA A 71 -3.19 10.38 -23.04
N LEU A 72 -3.28 9.05 -22.83
CA LEU A 72 -2.29 8.07 -23.27
C LEU A 72 -2.70 7.31 -24.54
N GLY A 73 -4.00 7.28 -24.85
CA GLY A 73 -4.61 6.41 -25.86
C GLY A 73 -5.36 5.23 -25.22
N GLU A 74 -6.44 4.78 -25.88
CA GLU A 74 -7.27 3.66 -25.42
C GLU A 74 -6.50 2.35 -25.26
N ASP A 75 -5.48 2.14 -26.08
CA ASP A 75 -4.57 1.00 -26.01
C ASP A 75 -3.67 1.02 -24.77
N ARG A 76 -3.52 2.17 -24.10
CA ARG A 76 -2.63 2.36 -22.94
C ARG A 76 -3.36 2.58 -21.62
N ALA A 77 -4.69 2.52 -21.62
CA ALA A 77 -5.49 2.63 -20.41
C ALA A 77 -6.41 1.42 -20.27
N LEU A 78 -6.22 0.64 -19.21
CA LEU A 78 -6.97 -0.56 -18.92
C LEU A 78 -7.73 -0.40 -17.61
N PHE A 79 -9.05 -0.59 -17.66
CA PHE A 79 -9.89 -0.75 -16.47
C PHE A 79 -10.16 -2.25 -16.27
N LEU A 80 -9.68 -2.81 -15.16
CA LEU A 80 -9.84 -4.22 -14.84
C LEU A 80 -11.28 -4.52 -14.40
N THR A 81 -11.83 -5.61 -14.92
CA THR A 81 -13.22 -6.03 -14.73
C THR A 81 -13.37 -7.45 -14.19
N PHE A 82 -12.27 -8.19 -14.02
CA PHE A 82 -12.34 -9.57 -13.58
C PHE A 82 -13.06 -9.63 -12.23
N PRO A 83 -14.15 -10.41 -12.11
CA PRO A 83 -14.97 -10.40 -10.90
C PRO A 83 -14.25 -11.12 -9.75
N PHE A 84 -14.52 -10.69 -8.52
CA PHE A 84 -14.09 -11.45 -7.36
C PHE A 84 -14.76 -12.83 -7.37
N PRO A 85 -14.01 -13.94 -7.26
CA PRO A 85 -14.57 -15.28 -7.40
C PRO A 85 -15.44 -15.65 -6.20
N GLU A 86 -16.53 -16.40 -6.43
CA GLU A 86 -17.42 -16.89 -5.36
C GLU A 86 -16.68 -17.77 -4.34
N SER A 87 -15.60 -18.45 -4.76
CA SER A 87 -14.75 -19.25 -3.88
C SER A 87 -13.94 -18.43 -2.87
N ALA A 88 -13.87 -17.11 -3.05
CA ALA A 88 -12.96 -16.20 -2.36
C ALA A 88 -11.47 -16.60 -2.48
N ASP A 89 -11.13 -17.42 -3.48
CA ASP A 89 -9.75 -17.83 -3.74
C ASP A 89 -8.98 -16.68 -4.41
N LEU A 90 -8.08 -16.07 -3.65
CA LEU A 90 -7.27 -14.95 -4.10
C LEU A 90 -6.29 -15.34 -5.22
N HIS A 91 -5.83 -16.60 -5.29
CA HIS A 91 -4.98 -17.04 -6.40
C HIS A 91 -5.74 -17.00 -7.73
N VAL A 92 -7.00 -17.45 -7.72
CA VAL A 92 -7.89 -17.38 -8.88
C VAL A 92 -8.15 -15.92 -9.26
N TYR A 93 -8.41 -15.07 -8.26
CA TYR A 93 -8.69 -13.66 -8.48
C TYR A 93 -7.51 -12.91 -9.13
N TYR A 94 -6.31 -13.01 -8.54
CA TYR A 94 -5.12 -12.35 -9.07
C TYR A 94 -4.71 -12.89 -10.44
N GLY A 95 -4.84 -14.21 -10.65
CA GLY A 95 -4.61 -14.84 -11.94
C GLY A 95 -5.54 -14.29 -13.03
N GLY A 96 -6.82 -14.10 -12.72
CA GLY A 96 -7.80 -13.51 -13.62
C GLY A 96 -7.51 -12.05 -13.98
N LEU A 97 -7.21 -11.21 -12.98
CA LEU A 97 -6.83 -9.81 -13.21
C LEU A 97 -5.60 -9.69 -14.12
N VAL A 98 -4.56 -10.47 -13.87
CA VAL A 98 -3.35 -10.46 -14.70
C VAL A 98 -3.60 -11.04 -16.10
N ALA A 99 -4.51 -12.00 -16.24
CA ALA A 99 -4.93 -12.49 -17.55
C ALA A 99 -5.63 -11.40 -18.39
N GLU A 100 -6.41 -10.51 -17.77
CA GLU A 100 -6.96 -9.33 -18.45
C GLU A 100 -5.85 -8.39 -18.93
N ILE A 101 -4.85 -8.08 -18.09
CA ILE A 101 -3.70 -7.25 -18.48
C ILE A 101 -2.98 -7.85 -19.68
N ARG A 102 -2.67 -9.16 -19.63
CA ARG A 102 -2.00 -9.87 -20.75
C ARG A 102 -2.83 -9.88 -22.02
N THR A 103 -4.15 -10.01 -21.90
CA THR A 103 -5.07 -9.99 -23.04
C THR A 103 -5.10 -8.61 -23.69
N HIS A 104 -5.16 -7.55 -22.89
CA HIS A 104 -5.11 -6.16 -23.35
C HIS A 104 -3.80 -5.86 -24.10
N LEU A 105 -2.66 -6.22 -23.52
CA LEU A 105 -1.36 -6.06 -24.17
C LEU A 105 -1.33 -6.75 -25.55
N LYS A 106 -1.79 -8.00 -25.60
CA LYS A 106 -1.84 -8.78 -26.83
C LYS A 106 -2.80 -8.20 -27.87
N SER A 107 -3.97 -7.72 -27.48
CA SER A 107 -4.95 -7.17 -28.43
C SER A 107 -4.50 -5.86 -29.08
N HIS A 108 -3.57 -5.15 -28.43
CA HIS A 108 -3.03 -3.87 -28.87
C HIS A 108 -1.58 -3.94 -29.39
N ASP A 109 -1.02 -5.15 -29.57
CA ASP A 109 0.37 -5.34 -30.00
C ASP A 109 1.38 -4.57 -29.11
N LEU A 110 1.11 -4.58 -27.80
CA LEU A 110 1.95 -3.98 -26.77
C LEU A 110 2.77 -5.07 -26.08
N GLU A 111 4.01 -4.73 -25.74
CA GLU A 111 4.94 -5.63 -25.08
C GLU A 111 5.51 -5.00 -23.82
N ILE A 112 5.70 -5.83 -22.79
CA ILE A 112 6.36 -5.47 -21.53
C ILE A 112 7.57 -6.38 -21.39
N ASP A 113 8.74 -5.80 -21.21
CA ASP A 113 9.90 -6.53 -20.73
C ASP A 113 9.86 -6.59 -19.20
N VAL A 114 9.62 -7.78 -18.64
CA VAL A 114 9.49 -7.96 -17.19
C VAL A 114 10.81 -7.74 -16.43
N GLU A 115 11.95 -7.76 -17.13
CA GLU A 115 13.28 -7.52 -16.54
C GLU A 115 13.55 -6.02 -16.38
N GLU A 116 13.00 -5.17 -17.25
CA GLU A 116 13.33 -3.74 -17.32
C GLU A 116 12.16 -2.81 -16.99
N VAL A 117 10.91 -3.28 -17.11
CA VAL A 117 9.74 -2.44 -16.88
C VAL A 117 9.72 -1.93 -15.46
N THR A 118 9.51 -0.63 -15.31
CA THR A 118 9.30 0.00 -14.01
C THR A 118 7.80 0.09 -13.73
N SER A 119 7.42 0.17 -12.45
CA SER A 119 6.03 0.40 -12.11
C SER A 119 5.88 1.19 -10.83
N GLU A 120 4.72 1.81 -10.66
CA GLU A 120 4.37 2.54 -9.45
C GLU A 120 2.95 2.23 -8.97
N LEU A 121 2.75 2.41 -7.66
CA LEU A 121 1.50 2.09 -6.99
C LEU A 121 0.82 3.34 -6.45
N TRP A 122 -0.42 3.54 -6.86
CA TRP A 122 -1.31 4.62 -6.45
C TRP A 122 -2.63 4.04 -5.93
N GLY A 123 -3.42 4.87 -5.24
CA GLY A 123 -4.80 4.52 -4.91
C GLY A 123 -5.13 4.64 -3.44
N GLU A 124 -6.12 3.88 -3.00
CA GLU A 124 -6.63 3.94 -1.64
C GLU A 124 -6.20 2.74 -0.80
N SER A 125 -6.07 2.96 0.51
CA SER A 125 -5.57 2.01 1.50
C SER A 125 -4.06 1.76 1.33
N PHE A 126 -3.28 2.80 1.64
CA PHE A 126 -1.80 2.78 1.63
C PHE A 126 -1.20 1.56 2.33
N GLU A 127 -1.79 1.12 3.43
CA GLU A 127 -1.30 -0.03 4.19
C GLU A 127 -1.87 -1.36 3.71
N GLY A 128 -3.01 -1.34 3.01
CA GLY A 128 -3.80 -2.52 2.69
C GLY A 128 -3.91 -2.77 1.20
N CYS A 129 -4.88 -2.14 0.54
CA CYS A 129 -5.20 -2.48 -0.85
C CYS A 129 -4.04 -2.20 -1.80
N VAL A 130 -3.46 -1.00 -1.74
CA VAL A 130 -2.38 -0.61 -2.67
C VAL A 130 -1.19 -1.58 -2.62
N PRO A 131 -0.57 -1.87 -1.47
CA PRO A 131 0.55 -2.81 -1.41
C PRO A 131 0.11 -4.25 -1.70
N GLY A 132 -1.07 -4.68 -1.23
CA GLY A 132 -1.55 -6.03 -1.44
C GLY A 132 -1.78 -6.38 -2.90
N TYR A 133 -2.46 -5.50 -3.66
CA TYR A 133 -2.65 -5.68 -5.11
C TYR A 133 -1.38 -5.39 -5.89
N GLY A 134 -0.59 -4.39 -5.50
CA GLY A 134 0.69 -4.08 -6.16
C GLY A 134 1.66 -5.25 -6.12
N GLY A 135 1.83 -5.88 -4.95
CA GLY A 135 2.64 -7.08 -4.80
C GLY A 135 2.07 -8.29 -5.54
N ALA A 136 0.74 -8.43 -5.60
CA ALA A 136 0.10 -9.46 -6.42
C ALA A 136 0.35 -9.25 -7.92
N PHE A 137 0.24 -8.02 -8.43
CA PHE A 137 0.54 -7.73 -9.82
C PHE A 137 2.01 -8.00 -10.15
N ALA A 138 2.95 -7.57 -9.29
CA ALA A 138 4.36 -7.89 -9.46
C ALA A 138 4.59 -9.40 -9.55
N GLN A 139 4.06 -10.16 -8.60
CA GLN A 139 4.21 -11.61 -8.53
C GLN A 139 3.65 -12.32 -9.77
N TYR A 140 2.42 -12.00 -10.16
CA TYR A 140 1.69 -12.74 -11.19
C TYR A 140 2.05 -12.30 -12.62
N LEU A 141 2.46 -11.04 -12.81
CA LEU A 141 3.06 -10.58 -14.06
C LEU A 141 4.51 -11.09 -14.20
N GLY A 142 5.19 -11.36 -13.09
CA GLY A 142 6.58 -11.82 -13.05
C GLY A 142 7.59 -10.69 -13.13
N LEU A 143 7.24 -9.49 -12.65
CA LEU A 143 8.09 -8.30 -12.68
C LEU A 143 9.36 -8.52 -11.85
N LYS A 144 10.52 -8.16 -12.39
CA LYS A 144 11.79 -8.21 -11.66
C LYS A 144 12.08 -6.95 -10.89
N ILE A 145 11.65 -5.81 -11.42
CA ILE A 145 11.71 -4.53 -10.72
C ILE A 145 10.43 -4.40 -9.89
N ALA A 146 10.62 -4.17 -8.59
CA ALA A 146 9.53 -4.01 -7.65
C ALA A 146 8.72 -2.74 -7.96
N PRO A 147 7.37 -2.78 -7.88
CA PRO A 147 6.57 -1.58 -7.98
C PRO A 147 6.94 -0.59 -6.89
N THR A 148 7.16 0.67 -7.28
CA THR A 148 7.48 1.76 -6.35
C THR A 148 6.21 2.31 -5.75
N MET A 149 6.06 2.22 -4.44
CA MET A 149 4.94 2.87 -3.74
C MET A 149 5.13 4.39 -3.71
N ARG A 150 4.11 5.14 -4.13
CA ARG A 150 4.11 6.61 -4.12
C ARG A 150 3.15 7.09 -3.02
N TYR A 151 3.61 7.23 -1.77
CA TYR A 151 2.75 7.60 -0.63
C TYR A 151 1.91 8.86 -0.88
N GLU A 152 2.50 9.85 -1.54
CA GLU A 152 1.85 11.09 -1.91
C GLU A 152 0.69 10.92 -2.91
N MET A 153 0.66 9.79 -3.61
CA MET A 153 -0.38 9.32 -4.53
C MET A 153 -1.34 8.31 -3.88
N THR A 154 -1.30 8.19 -2.55
CA THR A 154 -2.18 7.28 -1.80
C THR A 154 -3.04 7.98 -0.75
N VAL A 155 -4.19 7.35 -0.48
CA VAL A 155 -5.03 7.61 0.70
C VAL A 155 -4.70 6.54 1.76
N TYR A 156 -4.41 6.96 2.97
CA TYR A 156 -4.14 6.06 4.10
C TYR A 156 -5.41 5.72 4.87
N ASP A 157 -5.48 4.52 5.45
CA ASP A 157 -6.60 4.12 6.30
C ASP A 157 -6.38 4.55 7.76
N SER A 158 -5.13 4.72 8.17
CA SER A 158 -4.79 4.92 9.58
C SER A 158 -4.86 6.40 9.96
N ARG A 159 -5.81 6.78 10.84
CA ARG A 159 -6.06 8.19 11.21
C ARG A 159 -4.83 8.93 11.72
N PHE A 160 -3.93 8.23 12.40
CA PHE A 160 -2.71 8.81 12.97
C PHE A 160 -1.64 9.19 11.92
N LEU A 161 -1.83 8.80 10.65
CA LEU A 161 -1.01 9.31 9.55
C LEU A 161 -1.44 10.71 9.08
N PHE A 162 -2.60 11.20 9.53
CA PHE A 162 -3.00 12.57 9.28
C PHE A 162 -1.96 13.55 9.79
N GLN A 163 -1.52 14.44 8.90
CA GLN A 163 -0.48 15.44 9.17
C GLN A 163 0.82 14.83 9.71
N SER A 164 1.14 13.59 9.32
CA SER A 164 2.48 13.04 9.51
C SER A 164 3.51 14.00 8.90
N ARG A 165 4.63 14.18 9.61
CA ARG A 165 5.60 15.25 9.33
C ARG A 165 6.78 14.76 8.52
N ASN A 166 7.24 13.57 8.84
CA ASN A 166 8.38 12.93 8.22
C ASN A 166 7.99 11.52 7.80
N LEU A 167 8.52 11.10 6.66
CA LEU A 167 8.38 9.78 6.08
C LEU A 167 9.79 9.26 5.74
N GLU A 168 10.09 8.04 6.18
CA GLU A 168 11.30 7.30 5.80
C GLU A 168 10.93 5.90 5.35
N VAL A 169 11.65 5.38 4.36
CA VAL A 169 11.51 4.01 3.88
C VAL A 169 12.81 3.26 4.14
N LEU A 170 12.72 2.11 4.80
CA LEU A 170 13.84 1.21 5.03
C LEU A 170 13.61 -0.09 4.25
N SER A 171 14.56 -0.47 3.41
CA SER A 171 14.57 -1.82 2.82
C SER A 171 14.99 -2.83 3.90
N ILE A 172 14.20 -3.90 4.06
CA ILE A 172 14.54 -4.97 4.99
C ILE A 172 15.53 -5.93 4.32
N PRO A 173 16.73 -6.16 4.89
CA PRO A 173 17.77 -6.94 4.24
C PRO A 173 17.32 -8.35 3.80
N ASN A 174 17.80 -8.78 2.63
CA ASN A 174 17.52 -10.10 2.04
C ASN A 174 16.03 -10.40 1.82
N SER A 175 15.22 -9.35 1.61
CA SER A 175 13.79 -9.48 1.32
C SER A 175 13.35 -8.40 0.33
N ASP A 176 12.15 -8.57 -0.21
CA ASP A 176 11.42 -7.57 -1.02
C ASP A 176 10.54 -6.65 -0.16
N VAL A 177 10.72 -6.67 1.16
CA VAL A 177 9.88 -5.96 2.12
C VAL A 177 10.48 -4.61 2.45
N GLU A 178 9.62 -3.60 2.45
CA GLU A 178 9.94 -2.26 2.92
C GLU A 178 9.24 -1.98 4.24
N ALA A 179 9.95 -1.38 5.19
CA ALA A 179 9.35 -0.73 6.34
C ALA A 179 9.13 0.75 6.02
N TRP A 180 7.91 1.22 6.26
CA TRP A 180 7.50 2.62 6.05
C TRP A 180 7.31 3.28 7.40
N LEU A 181 8.17 4.25 7.73
CA LEU A 181 8.25 4.90 9.02
C LEU A 181 7.73 6.33 8.93
N PHE A 182 6.98 6.73 9.94
CA PHE A 182 6.35 8.04 9.99
C PHE A 182 6.61 8.70 11.34
N GLU A 183 6.87 10.00 11.32
CA GLU A 183 6.64 10.86 12.49
C GLU A 183 5.18 11.34 12.44
N CYS A 184 4.36 10.87 13.39
CA CYS A 184 2.96 11.24 13.51
C CYS A 184 2.80 12.66 14.09
N TYR A 185 1.68 13.30 13.79
CA TYR A 185 1.39 14.65 14.27
C TYR A 185 1.37 14.77 15.80
N ASP A 186 0.97 13.70 16.50
CA ASP A 186 0.96 13.58 17.96
C ASP A 186 2.37 13.45 18.58
N GLY A 187 3.42 13.48 17.77
CA GLY A 187 4.81 13.37 18.20
C GLY A 187 5.28 11.94 18.47
N THR A 188 4.44 10.93 18.22
CA THR A 188 4.84 9.53 18.23
C THR A 188 5.38 9.10 16.87
N SER A 189 5.98 7.92 16.81
CA SER A 189 6.41 7.31 15.55
C SER A 189 5.50 6.13 15.18
N ALA A 190 5.37 5.83 13.89
CA ALA A 190 4.63 4.67 13.39
C ALA A 190 5.41 3.95 12.29
N ALA A 191 5.34 2.62 12.22
CA ALA A 191 5.90 1.83 11.12
C ALA A 191 4.95 0.71 10.67
N THR A 192 4.88 0.48 9.35
CA THR A 192 4.23 -0.70 8.76
C THR A 192 5.19 -1.38 7.79
N PHE A 193 4.93 -2.65 7.45
CA PHE A 193 5.75 -3.47 6.58
C PHE A 193 4.95 -3.89 5.37
N GLN A 194 5.54 -3.74 4.19
CA GLN A 194 4.85 -4.01 2.93
C GLN A 194 5.76 -4.81 2.01
N PRO A 195 5.32 -5.98 1.52
CA PRO A 195 6.05 -6.69 0.47
C PRO A 195 5.83 -5.97 -0.87
N ARG A 196 6.76 -6.18 -1.81
CA ARG A 196 6.66 -5.58 -3.14
C ARG A 196 6.60 -6.60 -4.27
N HIS A 197 7.01 -7.85 -4.03
CA HIS A 197 7.03 -8.93 -5.01
C HIS A 197 6.06 -10.07 -4.69
N THR A 198 5.33 -10.00 -3.58
CA THR A 198 4.36 -11.02 -3.18
C THR A 198 2.99 -10.42 -2.91
N ALA A 199 1.94 -11.18 -3.21
CA ALA A 199 0.58 -10.84 -2.83
C ALA A 199 0.45 -10.85 -1.29
N GLN A 200 0.37 -9.67 -0.67
CA GLN A 200 0.48 -9.52 0.78
C GLN A 200 -0.52 -10.39 1.57
N TRP A 201 -1.77 -10.48 1.13
CA TRP A 201 -2.79 -11.30 1.83
C TRP A 201 -2.54 -12.81 1.80
N LEU A 202 -1.64 -13.26 0.91
CA LEU A 202 -1.22 -14.66 0.78
C LEU A 202 0.19 -14.89 1.36
N ASP A 203 0.81 -13.85 1.90
CA ASP A 203 2.19 -13.89 2.36
C ASP A 203 2.25 -14.33 3.83
N GLU A 204 2.70 -15.57 4.04
CA GLU A 204 2.84 -16.21 5.35
C GLU A 204 4.22 -15.97 5.98
N ARG A 205 5.15 -15.29 5.28
CA ARG A 205 6.45 -14.94 5.85
C ARG A 205 6.27 -14.08 7.09
N LEU A 206 7.21 -14.19 8.01
CA LEU A 206 7.12 -13.60 9.33
C LEU A 206 8.01 -12.37 9.43
N VAL A 207 7.44 -11.23 9.79
CA VAL A 207 8.23 -10.06 10.24
C VAL A 207 8.53 -10.25 11.72
N CYS A 208 9.81 -10.43 12.03
CA CYS A 208 10.31 -10.62 13.38
C CYS A 208 11.05 -9.35 13.84
N LEU A 209 10.66 -8.84 15.01
CA LEU A 209 11.12 -7.60 15.61
C LEU A 209 11.50 -7.84 17.06
N ARG A 210 12.34 -6.96 17.62
CA ARG A 210 12.59 -6.88 19.05
C ARG A 210 12.01 -5.60 19.60
N LEU A 211 10.90 -5.70 20.32
CA LEU A 211 10.12 -4.55 20.79
C LEU A 211 10.18 -4.42 22.31
N HIS A 212 10.20 -3.18 22.80
CA HIS A 212 10.27 -2.85 24.21
C HIS A 212 8.86 -2.58 24.73
N ASP A 213 8.39 -3.34 25.71
CA ASP A 213 6.98 -3.34 26.16
C ASP A 213 6.46 -2.00 26.70
N ARG A 214 7.34 -1.16 27.24
CA ARG A 214 7.00 0.21 27.65
C ARG A 214 6.98 1.23 26.51
N LYS A 215 7.86 1.08 25.51
CA LYS A 215 8.15 2.12 24.51
C LYS A 215 7.49 1.85 23.16
N HIS A 216 7.18 0.59 22.88
CA HIS A 216 6.65 0.16 21.60
C HIS A 216 5.31 -0.53 21.79
N GLN A 217 4.45 -0.39 20.79
CA GLN A 217 3.19 -1.11 20.71
C GLN A 217 3.02 -1.68 19.31
N LEU A 218 2.38 -2.83 19.18
CA LEU A 218 1.69 -3.17 17.94
C LEU A 218 0.25 -2.71 18.05
N THR A 219 -0.26 -2.04 17.03
CA THR A 219 -1.65 -1.58 16.96
C THR A 219 -2.34 -2.04 15.70
N ASP A 220 -3.67 -1.99 15.70
CA ASP A 220 -4.45 -1.97 14.46
C ASP A 220 -4.43 -0.56 13.81
N LYS A 221 -5.06 -0.42 12.64
CA LYS A 221 -5.23 0.86 11.91
C LYS A 221 -6.04 1.90 12.67
N LEU A 222 -6.88 1.47 13.62
CA LEU A 222 -7.67 2.35 14.48
C LEU A 222 -6.85 2.86 15.67
N GLY A 223 -5.65 2.32 15.89
CA GLY A 223 -4.75 2.67 16.98
C GLY A 223 -4.99 1.85 18.24
N HIS A 224 -5.79 0.79 18.20
CA HIS A 224 -5.95 -0.10 19.35
C HIS A 224 -4.73 -0.99 19.53
N THR A 225 -4.21 -1.03 20.75
CA THR A 225 -3.07 -1.87 21.11
C THR A 225 -3.42 -3.35 21.02
N VAL A 226 -2.66 -4.08 20.22
CA VAL A 226 -2.65 -5.54 20.10
C VAL A 226 -1.54 -6.14 20.96
N TRP A 227 -0.40 -5.46 21.03
CA TRP A 227 0.73 -5.85 21.86
C TRP A 227 1.41 -4.60 22.47
N PRO A 228 1.86 -4.64 23.73
CA PRO A 228 1.69 -5.73 24.68
C PRO A 228 0.21 -5.89 25.10
N PRO A 229 -0.23 -7.10 25.49
CA PRO A 229 -1.63 -7.36 25.86
C PRO A 229 -2.05 -6.60 27.13
N GLU A 230 -1.09 -6.31 28.01
CA GLU A 230 -1.27 -5.44 29.16
C GLU A 230 -0.32 -4.25 29.05
N PRO A 231 -0.78 -3.01 29.30
CA PRO A 231 0.10 -1.85 29.37
C PRO A 231 1.16 -2.02 30.46
N TRP A 232 2.37 -1.53 30.18
CA TRP A 232 3.39 -1.40 31.22
C TRP A 232 2.88 -0.51 32.36
N SER A 233 3.19 -0.90 33.60
CA SER A 233 2.83 -0.13 34.80
C SER A 233 4.04 0.19 35.65
N LYS A 234 3.98 1.33 36.34
CA LYS A 234 5.07 1.82 37.18
C LYS A 234 5.47 0.78 38.23
N GLY A 235 6.75 0.43 38.25
CA GLY A 235 7.31 -0.57 39.16
C GLY A 235 7.45 -1.97 38.56
N LYS A 236 6.92 -2.23 37.36
CA LYS A 236 7.27 -3.43 36.59
C LYS A 236 8.63 -3.23 35.88
N PRO A 237 9.44 -4.30 35.73
CA PRO A 237 10.63 -4.23 34.89
C PRO A 237 10.25 -3.90 33.45
N GLU A 238 11.16 -3.20 32.78
CA GLU A 238 11.09 -2.90 31.35
C GLU A 238 11.79 -4.01 30.60
N LEU A 239 11.11 -4.63 29.64
CA LEU A 239 11.64 -5.80 28.94
C LEU A 239 11.53 -5.63 27.42
N GLU A 240 12.53 -6.19 26.74
CA GLU A 240 12.50 -6.40 25.31
C GLU A 240 11.97 -7.80 25.01
N HIS A 241 11.12 -7.90 24.00
CA HIS A 241 10.46 -9.12 23.58
C HIS A 241 10.68 -9.33 22.09
N ASP A 242 10.89 -10.58 21.70
CA ASP A 242 10.81 -10.96 20.30
C ASP A 242 9.33 -11.03 19.92
N VAL A 243 8.95 -10.26 18.91
CA VAL A 243 7.58 -10.12 18.42
C VAL A 243 7.55 -10.50 16.96
N THR A 244 6.65 -11.41 16.61
CA THR A 244 6.54 -11.98 15.27
C THR A 244 5.13 -11.83 14.74
N VAL A 245 5.02 -11.30 13.52
CA VAL A 245 3.73 -11.03 12.85
C VAL A 245 3.82 -11.46 11.39
N ALA A 246 2.87 -12.28 10.94
CA ALA A 246 2.79 -12.71 9.54
C ALA A 246 2.57 -11.52 8.60
N MET A 247 3.18 -11.56 7.41
CA MET A 247 3.16 -10.45 6.44
C MET A 247 1.73 -10.02 6.08
N LYS A 248 0.84 -10.98 5.89
CA LYS A 248 -0.59 -10.75 5.64
C LYS A 248 -1.32 -9.93 6.70
N GLU A 249 -0.85 -9.90 7.95
CA GLU A 249 -1.47 -9.11 9.01
C GLU A 249 -1.12 -7.62 8.90
N TRP A 250 0.03 -7.27 8.29
CA TRP A 250 0.48 -5.88 8.14
C TRP A 250 -0.40 -5.03 7.25
N VAL A 251 -1.36 -5.65 6.55
CA VAL A 251 -2.48 -4.94 5.91
C VAL A 251 -3.32 -4.15 6.91
N SER A 252 -3.15 -4.40 8.22
CA SER A 252 -3.85 -3.70 9.29
C SER A 252 -3.00 -3.44 10.54
N ARG A 253 -1.73 -3.85 10.56
CA ARG A 253 -0.84 -3.72 11.73
C ARG A 253 0.15 -2.58 11.58
N TRP A 254 0.48 -2.02 12.72
CA TRP A 254 1.46 -0.95 12.88
C TRP A 254 2.31 -1.17 14.11
N VAL A 255 3.60 -0.88 14.03
CA VAL A 255 4.43 -0.62 15.20
C VAL A 255 4.28 0.85 15.55
N ARG A 256 4.06 1.18 16.82
CA ARG A 256 4.02 2.55 17.35
C ARG A 256 5.14 2.78 18.34
N GLY A 257 5.88 3.87 18.18
CA GLY A 257 6.89 4.35 19.12
C GLY A 257 6.30 5.40 20.06
N ILE A 258 6.06 5.04 21.32
CA ILE A 258 5.50 5.91 22.34
C ILE A 258 6.64 6.62 23.07
N GLY A 259 6.73 7.95 22.93
CA GLY A 259 7.80 8.74 23.54
C GLY A 259 9.19 8.41 23.01
N THR A 260 9.27 7.86 21.80
CA THR A 260 10.52 7.55 21.10
C THR A 260 10.58 8.42 19.85
N ASP A 261 11.64 9.22 19.72
CA ASP A 261 11.88 10.01 18.52
C ASP A 261 12.09 9.12 17.29
N LEU A 262 11.92 9.69 16.09
CA LEU A 262 11.98 8.92 14.85
C LEU A 262 13.34 8.23 14.64
N GLY A 263 14.46 8.84 15.07
CA GLY A 263 15.79 8.26 14.91
C GLY A 263 15.99 7.02 15.78
N SER A 264 15.64 7.12 17.07
CA SER A 264 15.66 5.98 17.98
C SER A 264 14.68 4.87 17.55
N PHE A 265 13.52 5.26 17.01
CA PHE A 265 12.53 4.32 16.50
C PHE A 265 13.00 3.61 15.22
N ARG A 266 13.65 4.34 14.32
CA ARG A 266 14.27 3.82 13.11
C ARG A 266 15.28 2.73 13.41
N ASP A 267 16.14 2.91 14.41
CA ASP A 267 17.13 1.91 14.81
C ASP A 267 16.47 0.59 15.26
N VAL A 268 15.31 0.66 15.92
CA VAL A 268 14.53 -0.52 16.31
C VAL A 268 13.97 -1.22 15.08
N ILE A 269 13.31 -0.47 14.18
CA ILE A 269 12.70 -1.03 12.96
C ILE A 269 13.76 -1.60 12.01
N ALA A 270 14.95 -1.01 11.96
CA ALA A 270 16.07 -1.50 11.16
C ALA A 270 16.59 -2.88 11.60
N THR A 271 16.24 -3.35 12.80
CA THR A 271 16.56 -4.72 13.25
C THR A 271 15.57 -5.77 12.76
N ALA A 272 14.50 -5.36 12.07
CA ALA A 272 13.50 -6.29 11.55
C ALA A 272 14.13 -7.31 10.60
N ARG A 273 13.63 -8.54 10.66
CA ARG A 273 13.99 -9.63 9.74
C ARG A 273 12.71 -10.27 9.21
N VAL A 274 12.79 -10.75 7.97
CA VAL A 274 11.73 -11.52 7.32
C VAL A 274 12.16 -12.97 7.26
N GLU A 275 11.36 -13.88 7.81
CA GLU A 275 11.59 -15.33 7.86
C GLU A 275 10.54 -16.11 7.06
#